data_AF-A0A7J9GLZ3-F1
#
_entry.id   AF-A0A7J9GLZ3-F1
#
_cell.length_a   1.000
_cell.length_b   1.000
_cell.length_c   1.000
_cell.angle_alpha   90.00
_cell.angle_beta   90.00
_cell.angle_gamma   90.00
#
_symmetry.space_group_name_H-M   'P 1'
#
loop_
_entity.id
_entity.type
_entity.pdbx_description
1 polymer ?
#
loop_
_entity_poly.entity_id
_entity_poly.type
_entity_poly.pdbx_seq_one_letter_code
_entity_poly.pdbx_strand_id
1 'polypeptide(L)'
;MDSYMGSLQFDEDTPKIPPSGNHGNHHSPGSSGDANSSKFNFELGSSEFNESELKKIMENEKLAEMASVDPKRVKRILANRQSAARSKQRKMQYIAELEQKVQTLQTEATTLSAQLTMLQRDSAGLTSQNNELKFRLQAMEQQAQLKDGIRFFVLKSYVICFIEVS
;
A
#
# COMPACT_ATOMS: atom_id res chain seq x y z
N MET A 1 9.84 12.63 -30.38
CA MET A 1 8.63 12.04 -29.75
C MET A 1 8.82 12.24 -28.27
N ASP A 2 8.49 13.45 -27.83
CA ASP A 2 8.85 13.96 -26.52
C ASP A 2 7.66 13.86 -25.57
N SER A 3 7.98 13.50 -24.32
CA SER A 3 7.30 13.91 -23.10
C SER A 3 5.92 13.34 -22.79
N TYR A 4 5.88 12.38 -21.86
CA TYR A 4 4.75 12.18 -20.94
C TYR A 4 5.29 11.77 -19.55
N MET A 5 5.81 12.74 -18.80
CA MET A 5 5.90 12.65 -17.33
C MET A 5 4.78 13.53 -16.79
N GLY A 6 3.62 12.92 -16.57
CA GLY A 6 2.45 13.59 -16.00
C GLY A 6 2.71 13.99 -14.55
N SER A 7 2.62 15.28 -14.28
CA SER A 7 2.62 15.88 -12.96
C SER A 7 1.39 15.44 -12.17
N LEU A 8 1.59 14.81 -11.01
CA LEU A 8 0.53 14.60 -10.04
C LEU A 8 0.49 15.81 -9.10
N GLN A 9 -0.48 16.69 -9.33
CA GLN A 9 -0.91 17.72 -8.39
C GLN A 9 -1.56 17.04 -7.18
N PHE A 10 -1.10 17.37 -5.97
CA PHE A 10 -1.79 17.05 -4.73
C PHE A 10 -2.77 18.19 -4.41
N ASP A 11 -4.07 17.94 -4.56
CA ASP A 11 -5.09 18.84 -4.04
C ASP A 11 -5.22 18.66 -2.52
N GLU A 12 -4.84 19.72 -1.80
CA GLU A 12 -4.95 19.85 -0.34
C GLU A 12 -6.36 20.32 0.01
N ASP A 13 -7.32 19.39 0.05
CA ASP A 13 -8.69 19.68 0.48
C ASP A 13 -8.76 19.82 2.01
N THR A 14 -8.78 21.07 2.45
CA THR A 14 -8.97 21.49 3.83
C THR A 14 -10.46 21.63 4.14
N PRO A 15 -11.04 20.92 5.13
CA PRO A 15 -12.41 21.21 5.55
C PRO A 15 -12.46 22.44 6.46
N LYS A 16 -13.04 23.54 5.93
CA LYS A 16 -13.51 24.72 6.66
C LYS A 16 -14.67 24.36 7.60
N ILE A 17 -14.61 24.77 8.86
CA ILE A 17 -15.72 24.71 9.82
C ILE A 17 -16.38 26.12 9.89
N PRO A 18 -17.72 26.25 9.85
CA PRO A 18 -18.41 27.53 10.00
C PRO A 18 -18.55 27.98 11.48
N PRO A 19 -18.78 29.28 11.76
CA PRO A 19 -18.79 29.80 13.13
C PRO A 19 -20.19 29.80 13.80
N SER A 20 -20.14 29.59 15.11
CA SER A 20 -21.00 30.16 16.17
C SER A 20 -22.52 30.02 16.09
N GLY A 21 -23.06 29.15 16.96
CA GLY A 21 -24.43 29.20 17.46
C GLY A 21 -24.42 29.24 18.98
N ASN A 22 -24.67 30.43 19.53
CA ASN A 22 -24.81 30.72 20.96
C ASN A 22 -26.28 30.48 21.37
N HIS A 23 -26.55 29.72 22.44
CA HIS A 23 -27.63 29.91 23.44
C HIS A 23 -28.01 28.62 24.16
N GLY A 24 -28.16 28.70 25.48
CA GLY A 24 -28.82 27.65 26.27
C GLY A 24 -28.46 27.64 27.75
N ASN A 25 -28.57 28.78 28.42
CA ASN A 25 -28.42 28.91 29.86
C ASN A 25 -29.63 28.26 30.56
N HIS A 26 -29.45 27.16 31.29
CA HIS A 26 -30.43 26.69 32.28
C HIS A 26 -29.75 26.28 33.59
N HIS A 27 -29.93 27.12 34.60
CA HIS A 27 -29.62 26.87 35.99
C HIS A 27 -30.63 25.88 36.60
N SER A 28 -30.16 25.00 37.47
CA SER A 28 -30.84 24.61 38.71
C SER A 28 -29.83 24.04 39.72
N PRO A 29 -29.91 24.40 41.01
CA PRO A 29 -28.95 23.98 42.03
C PRO A 29 -29.44 22.71 42.76
N GLY A 30 -28.54 21.75 42.97
CA GLY A 30 -28.80 20.50 43.69
C GLY A 30 -27.74 20.25 44.74
N SER A 31 -28.19 20.08 45.97
CA SER A 31 -27.47 20.04 47.25
C SER A 31 -26.45 18.90 47.43
N SER A 32 -25.55 19.13 48.40
CA SER A 32 -24.99 18.17 49.36
C SER A 32 -23.69 17.44 49.02
N GLY A 33 -22.64 17.78 49.78
CA GLY A 33 -21.52 16.90 50.11
C GLY A 33 -20.15 17.42 49.68
N ASP A 34 -19.22 17.48 50.64
CA ASP A 34 -17.78 17.71 50.47
C ASP A 34 -17.31 19.12 50.06
N ALA A 35 -17.38 20.01 51.05
CA ALA A 35 -16.91 21.41 51.03
C ALA A 35 -15.38 21.60 50.84
N ASN A 36 -14.62 20.54 50.57
CA ASN A 36 -13.17 20.63 50.39
C ASN A 36 -12.71 20.40 48.94
N SER A 37 -13.41 19.57 48.15
CA SER A 37 -13.10 19.39 46.71
C SER A 37 -13.67 20.52 45.85
N SER A 38 -14.80 21.08 46.29
CA SER A 38 -15.55 22.14 45.62
C SER A 38 -14.88 23.52 45.71
N LYS A 39 -13.96 23.73 46.67
CA LYS A 39 -13.23 24.99 46.85
C LYS A 39 -12.14 25.19 45.79
N PHE A 40 -11.39 24.14 45.47
CA PHE A 40 -10.46 24.13 44.33
C PHE A 40 -11.18 24.31 42.98
N ASN A 41 -12.40 23.78 42.88
CA ASN A 41 -13.22 23.82 41.67
C ASN A 41 -13.85 25.21 41.39
N PHE A 42 -13.96 26.08 42.41
CA PHE A 42 -14.49 27.44 42.29
C PHE A 42 -13.39 28.49 42.06
N GLU A 43 -12.15 28.20 42.48
CA GLU A 43 -11.00 29.12 42.39
C GLU A 43 -10.20 28.92 41.08
N LEU A 44 -10.06 27.68 40.61
CA LEU A 44 -9.54 27.37 39.29
C LEU A 44 -10.68 27.47 38.27
N GLY A 45 -11.02 28.69 37.86
CA GLY A 45 -12.22 29.01 37.08
C GLY A 45 -12.65 27.93 36.08
N SER A 46 -13.89 27.45 36.22
CA SER A 46 -14.53 26.40 35.41
C SER A 46 -14.52 26.64 33.89
N SER A 47 -14.04 27.79 33.43
CA SER A 47 -13.91 28.17 32.02
C SER A 47 -12.54 27.82 31.42
N GLU A 48 -11.50 27.55 32.20
CA GLU A 48 -10.14 27.38 31.66
C GLU A 48 -9.76 25.93 31.29
N PHE A 49 -10.36 24.91 31.91
CA PHE A 49 -10.00 23.50 31.69
C PHE A 49 -11.21 22.62 31.42
N ASN A 50 -11.06 21.63 30.54
CA ASN A 50 -12.09 20.61 30.33
C ASN A 50 -12.06 19.51 31.42
N GLU A 51 -13.11 18.71 31.52
CA GLU A 51 -13.25 17.64 32.52
C GLU A 51 -12.06 16.65 32.52
N SER A 52 -11.55 16.31 31.33
CA SER A 52 -10.40 15.40 31.19
C SER A 52 -9.07 16.03 31.63
N GLU A 53 -8.95 17.35 31.51
CA GLU A 53 -7.78 18.12 31.95
C GLU A 53 -7.81 18.29 33.46
N LEU A 54 -8.97 18.63 34.03
CA LEU A 54 -9.18 18.71 35.48
C LEU A 54 -8.81 17.39 36.15
N LYS A 55 -9.27 16.26 35.60
CA LYS A 55 -8.91 14.94 36.11
C LYS A 55 -7.39 14.71 36.12
N LYS A 56 -6.70 15.05 35.02
CA LYS A 56 -5.22 14.93 34.92
C LYS A 56 -4.47 15.86 35.86
N ILE A 57 -5.04 17.02 36.18
CA ILE A 57 -4.47 17.98 37.13
C ILE A 57 -4.63 17.43 38.55
N MET A 58 -5.82 16.93 38.91
CA MET A 58 -6.08 16.33 40.22
C MET A 58 -5.26 15.06 40.48
N GLU A 59 -5.01 14.26 39.45
CA GLU A 59 -4.16 13.07 39.52
C GLU A 59 -2.66 13.40 39.71
N ASN A 60 -2.24 14.66 39.52
CA ASN A 60 -0.84 15.05 39.62
C ASN A 60 -0.66 16.25 40.54
N GLU A 61 -0.21 15.99 41.76
CA GLU A 61 -0.01 16.99 42.81
C GLU A 61 0.79 18.22 42.35
N LYS A 62 1.84 18.01 41.53
CA LYS A 62 2.65 19.12 40.98
C LYS A 62 1.89 19.95 39.95
N LEU A 63 1.02 19.35 39.15
CA LEU A 63 0.18 20.09 38.20
C LEU A 63 -0.93 20.84 38.94
N ALA A 64 -1.50 20.26 40.00
CA ALA A 64 -2.49 20.92 40.85
C ALA A 64 -1.91 22.15 41.56
N GLU A 65 -0.71 22.01 42.15
CA GLU A 65 0.01 23.13 42.77
C GLU A 65 0.42 24.20 41.74
N MET A 66 0.89 23.80 40.55
CA MET A 66 1.18 24.77 39.49
C MET A 66 -0.07 25.45 38.93
N ALA A 67 -1.23 24.79 38.96
CA ALA A 67 -2.48 25.35 38.46
C ALA A 67 -3.02 26.44 39.39
N SER A 68 -2.79 26.35 40.71
CA SER A 68 -3.16 27.42 41.65
C SER A 68 -2.27 28.67 41.52
N VAL A 69 -1.04 28.52 41.00
CA VAL A 69 -0.11 29.64 40.77
C VAL A 69 -0.22 30.22 39.35
N ASP A 70 -0.25 29.38 38.31
CA ASP A 70 -0.36 29.79 36.90
C ASP A 70 -1.16 28.74 36.07
N PRO A 71 -2.49 28.90 35.98
CA PRO A 71 -3.34 27.97 35.24
C PRO A 71 -3.05 27.99 33.72
N LYS A 72 -2.68 29.13 33.15
CA LYS A 72 -2.35 29.23 31.71
C LYS A 72 -1.12 28.41 31.36
N ARG A 73 -0.11 28.37 32.24
CA ARG A 73 1.05 27.49 32.07
C ARG A 73 0.65 26.02 32.08
N VAL A 74 -0.19 25.59 33.02
CA VAL A 74 -0.67 24.19 33.08
C VAL A 74 -1.45 23.82 31.82
N LYS A 75 -2.31 24.71 31.33
CA LYS A 75 -3.04 24.52 30.07
C LYS A 75 -2.09 24.32 28.88
N ARG A 76 -1.03 25.14 28.77
CA ARG A 76 0.01 24.97 27.73
C ARG A 76 0.75 23.63 27.85
N ILE A 77 1.05 23.19 29.07
CA ILE A 77 1.71 21.89 29.31
C ILE A 77 0.81 20.75 28.84
N LEU A 78 -0.48 20.76 29.20
CA LEU A 78 -1.43 19.72 28.79
C LEU A 78 -1.64 19.71 27.27
N ALA A 79 -1.80 20.88 26.66
CA ALA A 79 -1.90 21.01 25.21
C ALA A 79 -0.63 20.49 24.49
N ASN A 80 0.56 20.87 24.96
CA ASN A 80 1.82 20.39 24.39
C ASN A 80 1.96 18.87 24.54
N ARG A 81 1.65 18.31 25.71
CA ARG A 81 1.63 16.85 25.93
C ARG A 81 0.69 16.14 24.96
N GLN A 82 -0.52 16.67 24.76
CA GLN A 82 -1.48 16.11 23.81
C GLN A 82 -0.96 16.17 22.36
N SER A 83 -0.38 17.31 21.94
CA SER A 83 0.21 17.44 20.61
C SER A 83 1.42 16.53 20.40
N ALA A 84 2.28 16.37 21.42
CA ALA A 84 3.44 15.50 21.37
C ALA A 84 3.00 14.03 21.28
N ALA A 85 1.98 13.63 22.03
CA ALA A 85 1.38 12.29 21.93
C ALA A 85 0.83 12.03 20.52
N ARG A 86 0.06 12.97 19.95
CA ARG A 86 -0.45 12.86 18.56
C ARG A 86 0.67 12.80 17.53
N SER A 87 1.72 13.60 17.68
CA SER A 87 2.88 13.57 16.78
C SER A 87 3.64 12.25 16.88
N LYS A 88 3.83 11.70 18.09
CA LYS A 88 4.42 10.37 18.28
C LYS A 88 3.55 9.29 17.64
N GLN A 89 2.24 9.34 17.84
CA GLN A 89 1.29 8.40 17.25
C GLN A 89 1.36 8.41 15.72
N ARG A 90 1.31 9.60 15.09
CA ARG A 90 1.45 9.73 13.63
C ARG A 90 2.77 9.16 13.12
N LYS A 91 3.88 9.45 13.81
CA LYS A 91 5.19 8.91 13.44
C LYS A 91 5.24 7.39 13.57
N MET A 92 4.64 6.82 14.62
CA MET A 92 4.57 5.37 14.80
C MET A 92 3.73 4.70 13.71
N GLN A 93 2.57 5.29 13.37
CA GLN A 93 1.72 4.79 12.27
C GLN A 93 2.48 4.82 10.93
N TYR A 94 3.13 5.94 10.61
CA TYR A 94 3.92 6.06 9.38
C TYR A 94 5.06 5.03 9.31
N ILE A 95 5.75 4.78 10.43
CA ILE A 95 6.80 3.74 10.48
C ILE A 95 6.19 2.36 10.19
N ALA A 96 5.09 2.01 10.84
CA ALA A 96 4.43 0.71 10.62
C ALA A 96 3.93 0.55 9.18
N GLU A 97 3.37 1.61 8.57
CA GLU A 97 2.96 1.61 7.17
C GLU A 97 4.14 1.38 6.23
N LEU A 98 5.28 2.02 6.49
CA LEU A 98 6.50 1.82 5.71
C LEU A 98 7.03 0.39 5.86
N GLU A 99 7.07 -0.15 7.08
CA GLU A 99 7.48 -1.53 7.35
C GLU A 99 6.60 -2.54 6.60
N GLN A 100 5.28 -2.34 6.65
CA GLN A 100 4.33 -3.15 5.90
C GLN A 100 4.57 -3.05 4.39
N LYS A 101 4.79 -1.83 3.86
CA LYS A 101 5.05 -1.62 2.43
C LYS A 101 6.34 -2.30 1.98
N VAL A 102 7.39 -2.24 2.78
CA VAL A 102 8.65 -2.96 2.49
C VAL A 102 8.39 -4.47 2.44
N GLN A 103 7.67 -5.01 3.41
CA GLN A 103 7.35 -6.43 3.44
C GLN A 103 6.52 -6.86 2.22
N THR A 104 5.47 -6.11 1.88
CA THR A 104 4.64 -6.37 0.68
C THR A 104 5.48 -6.34 -0.59
N LEU A 105 6.28 -5.30 -0.80
CA LEU A 105 7.13 -5.18 -1.99
C LEU A 105 8.16 -6.32 -2.07
N GLN A 106 8.71 -6.76 -0.95
CA GLN A 106 9.64 -7.87 -0.92
C GLN A 106 8.97 -9.21 -1.26
N THR A 107 7.75 -9.44 -0.77
CA THR A 107 6.93 -10.60 -1.17
C THR A 107 6.62 -10.55 -2.66
N GLU A 108 6.15 -9.41 -3.18
CA GLU A 108 5.86 -9.22 -4.60
C GLU A 108 7.09 -9.49 -5.47
N ALA A 109 8.26 -8.95 -5.11
CA ALA A 109 9.51 -9.18 -5.82
C ALA A 109 9.88 -10.67 -5.87
N THR A 110 9.69 -11.38 -4.74
CA THR A 110 9.94 -12.82 -4.66
C THR A 110 8.98 -13.61 -5.55
N THR A 111 7.69 -13.28 -5.50
CA THR A 111 6.66 -13.92 -6.32
C THR A 111 6.90 -13.69 -7.81
N LEU A 112 7.19 -12.45 -8.22
CA LEU A 112 7.50 -12.11 -9.61
C LEU A 112 8.77 -12.82 -10.09
N SER A 113 9.80 -12.92 -9.25
CA SER A 113 11.03 -13.65 -9.58
C SER A 113 10.77 -15.16 -9.80
N ALA A 114 9.89 -15.75 -9.00
CA ALA A 114 9.46 -17.13 -9.19
C ALA A 114 8.70 -17.32 -10.51
N GLN A 115 7.76 -16.42 -10.82
CA GLN A 115 7.02 -16.44 -12.08
C GLN A 115 7.94 -16.29 -13.30
N LEU A 116 8.89 -15.36 -13.25
CA LEU A 116 9.88 -15.16 -14.30
C LEU A 116 10.69 -16.44 -14.54
N THR A 117 11.13 -17.10 -13.48
CA THR A 117 11.90 -18.35 -13.57
C THR A 117 11.08 -19.47 -14.22
N MET A 118 9.78 -19.58 -13.91
CA MET A 118 8.89 -20.56 -14.54
C MET A 118 8.74 -20.27 -16.04
N LEU A 119 8.41 -19.03 -16.41
CA LEU A 119 8.26 -18.63 -17.82
C LEU A 119 9.54 -18.83 -18.63
N GLN A 120 10.71 -18.56 -18.03
CA GLN A 120 12.00 -18.83 -18.68
C GLN A 120 12.19 -20.32 -18.98
N ARG A 121 11.83 -21.21 -18.05
CA ARG A 121 11.90 -22.66 -18.29
C ARG A 121 10.92 -23.09 -19.38
N ASP A 122 9.69 -22.61 -19.34
CA ASP A 122 8.66 -22.95 -20.33
C ASP A 122 9.07 -22.49 -21.73
N SER A 123 9.57 -21.26 -21.85
CA SER A 123 10.09 -20.72 -23.10
C SER A 123 11.24 -21.54 -23.66
N ALA A 124 12.19 -21.96 -22.81
CA ALA A 124 13.29 -22.83 -23.22
C ALA A 124 12.78 -24.21 -23.67
N GLY A 125 11.82 -24.78 -22.94
CA GLY A 125 11.17 -26.05 -23.28
C GLY A 125 10.46 -26.00 -24.63
N LEU A 126 9.63 -24.98 -24.85
CA LEU A 126 8.94 -24.76 -26.14
C LEU A 126 9.92 -24.54 -27.28
N THR A 127 11.01 -23.82 -27.05
CA THR A 127 12.07 -23.61 -28.06
C THR A 127 12.72 -24.95 -28.46
N SER A 128 13.01 -25.81 -27.48
CA SER A 128 13.54 -27.15 -27.73
C SER A 128 12.58 -28.00 -28.55
N GLN A 129 11.30 -28.07 -28.14
CA GLN A 129 10.27 -28.81 -28.88
C GLN A 129 10.09 -28.26 -30.31
N ASN A 130 10.11 -26.94 -30.48
CA ASN A 130 10.02 -26.32 -31.78
C ASN A 130 11.18 -26.73 -32.70
N ASN A 131 12.40 -26.76 -32.16
CA ASN A 131 13.58 -27.20 -32.91
C ASN A 131 13.47 -28.69 -33.29
N GLU A 132 13.04 -29.56 -32.37
CA GLU A 132 12.81 -30.98 -32.65
C GLU A 132 11.79 -31.17 -33.78
N LEU A 133 10.65 -30.47 -33.73
CA LEU A 133 9.64 -30.53 -34.76
C LEU A 133 10.16 -30.04 -36.12
N LYS A 134 10.96 -28.97 -36.14
CA LYS A 134 11.62 -28.48 -37.37
C LYS A 134 12.56 -29.52 -37.95
N PHE A 135 13.40 -30.15 -37.14
CA PHE A 135 14.29 -31.22 -37.60
C PHE A 135 13.50 -32.41 -38.17
N ARG A 136 12.43 -32.82 -37.49
CA ARG A 136 11.56 -33.90 -37.97
C ARG A 136 10.89 -33.55 -39.28
N LEU A 137 10.41 -32.31 -39.44
CA LEU A 137 9.80 -31.83 -40.67
C LEU A 137 10.81 -31.87 -41.83
N GLN A 138 12.01 -31.35 -41.62
CA GLN A 138 13.07 -31.36 -42.64
C GLN A 138 13.46 -32.79 -43.06
N ALA A 139 13.56 -33.72 -42.11
CA ALA A 139 13.83 -35.12 -42.41
C ALA A 139 12.72 -35.76 -43.25
N MET A 140 11.44 -35.49 -42.93
CA MET A 140 10.31 -35.97 -43.72
C MET A 140 10.29 -35.39 -45.13
N GLU A 141 10.63 -34.11 -45.28
CA GLU A 141 10.72 -33.45 -46.59
C GLU A 141 11.82 -34.08 -47.46
N GLN A 142 13.01 -34.33 -46.91
CA GLN A 142 14.08 -35.03 -47.62
C GLN A 142 13.65 -36.45 -48.02
N GLN A 143 12.94 -37.17 -47.14
CA GLN A 143 12.44 -38.50 -47.45
C GLN A 143 11.41 -38.48 -48.59
N ALA A 144 10.53 -37.47 -48.64
CA ALA A 144 9.56 -37.30 -49.72
C ALA A 144 10.26 -37.02 -51.06
N GLN A 145 11.23 -36.10 -51.08
CA GLN A 145 12.00 -35.78 -52.28
C GLN A 145 12.74 -36.99 -52.84
N LEU A 146 13.35 -37.82 -51.98
CA LEU A 146 13.99 -39.06 -52.42
C LEU A 146 12.99 -40.05 -53.04
N LYS A 147 11.81 -40.23 -52.43
CA LYS A 147 10.76 -41.09 -52.98
C LYS A 147 10.26 -40.60 -54.34
N ASP A 148 10.09 -39.29 -54.51
CA ASP A 148 9.68 -38.70 -55.78
C ASP A 148 10.77 -38.84 -56.85
N GLY A 149 12.03 -38.66 -56.48
CA GLY A 149 13.17 -38.91 -57.36
C GLY A 149 13.21 -40.37 -57.86
N ILE A 150 13.01 -41.34 -56.96
CA ILE A 150 12.92 -42.76 -57.30
C ILE A 150 11.74 -43.02 -58.23
N ARG A 151 10.55 -42.48 -57.91
CA ARG A 151 9.35 -42.63 -58.74
C ARG A 151 9.58 -42.11 -60.17
N PHE A 152 10.20 -40.94 -60.29
CA PHE A 152 10.53 -40.33 -61.57
C PHE A 152 11.54 -41.17 -62.37
N PHE A 153 12.57 -41.71 -61.70
CA PHE A 153 13.54 -42.60 -62.33
C PHE A 153 12.87 -43.87 -62.87
N VAL A 154 12.03 -44.52 -62.07
CA VAL A 154 11.30 -45.74 -62.49
C VAL A 154 10.38 -45.46 -63.68
N LEU A 155 9.60 -44.38 -63.64
CA LEU A 155 8.72 -44.00 -64.75
C LEU A 155 9.49 -43.72 -66.03
N LYS A 156 10.62 -42.99 -65.95
CA LYS A 156 11.49 -42.75 -67.11
C LYS A 156 12.03 -44.03 -67.70
N SER A 157 12.57 -44.93 -66.88
CA SER A 157 13.08 -46.23 -67.34
C SER A 157 11.99 -47.07 -68.01
N TYR A 158 10.77 -47.07 -67.45
CA TYR A 158 9.63 -47.77 -68.04
C TYR A 158 9.25 -47.20 -69.41
N VAL A 159 9.18 -45.87 -69.54
CA VAL A 159 8.87 -45.20 -70.80
C VAL A 159 9.95 -45.45 -71.85
N ILE A 160 11.24 -45.36 -71.48
CA ILE A 160 12.36 -45.65 -72.39
C ILE A 160 12.29 -47.09 -72.90
N CYS A 161 12.14 -48.06 -71.99
CA CYS A 161 12.03 -49.48 -72.35
C CYS A 161 10.82 -49.76 -73.26
N PHE A 162 9.69 -49.08 -73.03
CA PHE A 162 8.51 -49.20 -73.89
C PHE A 162 8.77 -48.67 -75.32
N ILE A 163 9.50 -47.55 -75.45
CA ILE A 163 9.87 -46.97 -76.75
C ILE A 163 10.87 -47.87 -77.48
N GLU A 164 11.84 -48.47 -76.79
CA GLU A 164 12.86 -49.33 -77.41
C GLU A 164 12.31 -50.69 -77.91
N VAL A 165 11.16 -51.14 -77.39
CA VAL A 165 10.53 -52.43 -77.73
C VAL A 165 9.37 -52.31 -78.73
N SER A 166 8.93 -51.09 -79.07
CA SER A 166 7.84 -50.80 -80.03
C SER A 166 8.39 -50.44 -81.41
#